data_AF-A0A7R9JH13-F1
#
_entry.id   AF-A0A7R9JH13-F1
#
_cell.length_a   1.000
_cell.length_b   1.000
_cell.length_c   1.000
_cell.angle_alpha   90.00
_cell.angle_beta   90.00
_cell.angle_gamma   90.00
#
_symmetry.space_group_name_H-M   'P 1'
#
loop_
_entity.id
_entity.type
_entity.pdbx_description
1 polymer ?
#
loop_
_entity_poly.entity_id
_entity_poly.type
_entity_poly.pdbx_seq_one_letter_code
_entity_poly.pdbx_strand_id
1 'polypeptide(L)'
;MSVYNMLPSLTDCFLQYFMFLFLMLIAEVAVAIVTLVYREQFLVGLQTRLNHQLNEKYGRNSVDNQLFTESVDLAQYKFNCCGISGDSDYNATKWRLDGQGSNGSRNVPLTCCTLANLDVRTI
;
A
#
# COMPACT_ATOMS: atom_id res chain seq x y z
N MET A 1 28.13 50.75 -15.20
CA MET A 1 28.46 49.45 -15.85
C MET A 1 28.49 48.43 -14.72
N SER A 2 27.40 47.76 -14.32
CA SER A 2 26.93 46.50 -14.91
C SER A 2 25.78 45.94 -14.04
N VAL A 3 24.59 46.55 -14.05
CA VAL A 3 23.40 46.01 -13.36
C VAL A 3 22.25 45.72 -14.33
N TYR A 4 22.28 46.32 -15.52
CA TYR A 4 21.30 46.07 -16.60
C TYR A 4 21.47 44.71 -17.31
N ASN A 5 22.48 43.91 -16.95
CA ASN A 5 22.66 42.54 -17.43
C ASN A 5 21.93 41.49 -16.57
N MET A 6 21.07 41.93 -15.63
CA MET A 6 20.27 41.05 -14.77
C MET A 6 18.81 40.98 -15.22
N LEU A 7 18.58 40.82 -16.52
CA LEU A 7 17.30 40.40 -17.07
C LEU A 7 17.59 39.28 -18.06
N PRO A 8 17.40 38.00 -17.68
CA PRO A 8 17.53 36.91 -18.64
C PRO A 8 16.58 37.18 -19.80
N SER A 9 17.06 37.00 -21.03
CA SER A 9 16.18 37.09 -22.19
C SER A 9 15.08 36.01 -22.04
N LEU A 10 13.86 36.27 -22.53
CA LEU A 10 12.77 35.29 -22.41
C LEU A 10 13.19 33.90 -22.93
N THR A 11 14.03 33.85 -23.96
CA THR A 11 14.68 32.66 -24.50
C THR A 11 15.55 31.91 -23.49
N ASP A 12 16.33 32.60 -22.65
CA ASP A 12 17.16 31.96 -21.62
C ASP A 12 16.31 31.31 -20.53
N CYS A 13 15.17 31.93 -20.17
CA CYS A 13 14.20 31.36 -19.23
C CYS A 13 13.54 30.09 -19.78
N PHE A 14 13.14 30.10 -21.05
CA PHE A 14 12.56 28.93 -21.73
C PHE A 14 13.57 27.78 -21.84
N LEU A 15 14.84 28.07 -22.14
CA LEU A 15 15.89 27.05 -22.19
C LEU A 15 16.15 26.43 -20.82
N GLN A 16 16.25 27.24 -19.76
CA GLN A 16 16.43 26.72 -18.40
C GLN A 16 15.25 25.83 -17.96
N TYR A 17 14.03 26.25 -18.24
CA TYR A 17 12.82 25.47 -17.96
C TYR A 17 12.81 24.14 -18.72
N PHE A 18 13.11 24.17 -20.02
CA PHE A 18 13.20 22.97 -20.85
C PHE A 18 14.26 21.99 -20.33
N MET A 19 15.42 22.49 -19.89
CA MET A 19 16.47 21.66 -19.30
C MET A 19 16.03 20.98 -18.00
N PHE A 20 15.35 21.71 -17.10
CA PHE A 20 14.80 21.10 -15.89
C PHE A 20 13.74 20.03 -16.19
N LEU A 21 12.84 20.30 -17.14
CA LEU A 21 11.85 19.32 -17.57
C LEU A 21 12.52 18.07 -18.16
N PHE A 22 13.56 18.25 -18.98
CA PHE A 22 14.29 17.14 -19.56
C PHE A 22 15.02 16.31 -18.50
N LEU A 23 15.58 16.94 -17.47
CA LEU A 23 16.18 16.24 -16.33
C LEU A 23 15.14 15.45 -15.52
N MET A 24 13.96 16.04 -15.28
CA MET A 24 12.85 15.34 -14.63
C MET A 24 12.38 14.14 -15.47
N LEU A 25 12.31 14.29 -16.79
CA LEU A 25 11.96 13.20 -17.70
C LEU A 25 12.98 12.05 -17.63
N ILE A 26 14.28 12.37 -17.62
CA ILE A 26 15.32 11.35 -17.45
C ILE A 26 15.18 10.66 -16.09
N ALA A 27 14.91 11.41 -15.02
CA ALA A 27 14.72 10.86 -13.69
C ALA A 27 13.49 9.93 -13.63
N GLU A 28 12.38 10.30 -14.24
CA GLU A 28 11.18 9.46 -14.33
C GLU A 28 11.45 8.16 -15.09
N VAL A 29 12.15 8.22 -16.23
CA VAL A 29 12.55 7.03 -17.00
C VAL A 29 13.47 6.14 -16.17
N ALA A 30 14.43 6.72 -15.43
CA ALA A 30 15.31 5.96 -14.55
C ALA A 30 14.52 5.25 -13.44
N VAL A 31 13.59 5.94 -12.77
CA VAL A 31 12.71 5.36 -11.75
C VAL A 31 11.86 4.23 -12.35
N ALA A 32 11.28 4.44 -13.53
CA ALA A 32 10.50 3.42 -14.22
C ALA A 32 11.32 2.16 -14.51
N ILE A 33 12.55 2.30 -15.02
CA ILE A 33 13.46 1.17 -15.27
C ILE A 33 13.79 0.44 -13.97
N VAL A 34 14.13 1.17 -12.90
CA VAL A 34 14.43 0.58 -11.59
C VAL A 34 13.21 -0.18 -11.06
N THR A 35 12.02 0.41 -11.09
CA THR A 35 10.79 -0.26 -10.63
C THR A 35 10.50 -1.53 -11.42
N LEU A 36 10.73 -1.53 -12.74
CA LEU A 36 10.53 -2.71 -13.58
C LEU A 36 11.53 -3.83 -13.25
N VAL A 37 12.81 -3.50 -13.08
CA VAL A 37 13.87 -4.49 -12.80
C VAL A 37 13.72 -5.08 -11.40
N TYR A 38 13.39 -4.26 -10.40
CA TYR A 38 13.34 -4.69 -9.00
C TYR A 38 11.92 -4.99 -8.49
N ARG A 39 10.93 -5.09 -9.39
CA ARG A 39 9.52 -5.28 -9.03
C ARG A 39 9.32 -6.47 -8.07
N GLU A 40 9.81 -7.64 -8.44
CA GLU A 40 9.60 -8.86 -7.67
C GLU A 40 10.26 -8.79 -6.28
N GLN A 41 11.51 -8.30 -6.22
CA GLN A 41 12.23 -8.16 -4.95
C GLN A 41 11.53 -7.17 -4.02
N PHE A 42 11.02 -6.07 -4.57
CA PHE A 42 10.27 -5.08 -3.83
C PHE A 42 8.95 -5.67 -3.31
N LEU A 43 8.22 -6.41 -4.14
CA LEU A 43 6.95 -7.06 -3.74
C LEU A 43 7.17 -8.09 -2.63
N VAL A 44 8.17 -8.96 -2.75
CA VAL A 44 8.51 -9.94 -1.70
C VAL A 44 8.90 -9.25 -0.39
N GLY A 45 9.72 -8.20 -0.47
CA GLY A 45 10.12 -7.41 0.70
C GLY A 45 8.93 -6.72 1.37
N LEU A 46 8.01 -6.15 0.58
CA LEU A 46 6.79 -5.54 1.06
C LEU A 46 5.87 -6.57 1.71
N GLN A 47 5.61 -7.70 1.04
CA GLN A 47 4.80 -8.80 1.54
C GLN A 47 5.34 -9.33 2.87
N THR A 48 6.66 -9.48 3.00
CA THR A 48 7.31 -9.91 4.26
C THR A 48 7.06 -8.91 5.38
N ARG A 49 7.22 -7.61 5.11
CA ARG A 49 6.98 -6.54 6.11
C ARG A 49 5.51 -6.46 6.52
N LEU A 50 4.61 -6.56 5.56
CA LEU A 50 3.16 -6.53 5.81
C LEU A 50 2.71 -7.75 6.59
N ASN A 51 3.19 -8.96 6.26
CA ASN A 51 2.89 -10.17 7.04
C ASN A 51 3.40 -10.06 8.48
N HIS A 52 4.62 -9.53 8.67
CA HIS A 52 5.13 -9.28 10.01
C HIS A 52 4.25 -8.27 10.78
N GLN A 53 3.83 -7.17 10.14
CA GLN A 53 2.93 -6.22 10.79
C GLN A 53 1.54 -6.80 11.05
N LEU A 54 1.00 -7.60 10.14
CA LEU A 54 -0.26 -8.32 10.33
C LEU A 54 -0.16 -9.21 11.58
N ASN A 55 0.92 -9.99 11.72
CA ASN A 55 1.09 -10.90 12.84
C ASN A 55 1.18 -10.19 14.19
N GLU A 56 1.88 -9.04 14.22
CA GLU A 56 2.20 -8.34 15.45
C GLU A 56 1.14 -7.32 15.89
N LYS A 57 0.53 -6.62 14.92
CA LYS A 57 -0.25 -5.40 15.17
C LYS A 57 -1.74 -5.56 14.95
N TYR A 58 -2.15 -6.47 14.08
CA TYR A 58 -3.58 -6.63 13.78
C TYR A 58 -4.36 -6.97 15.05
N GLY A 59 -5.47 -6.27 15.29
CA GLY A 59 -6.36 -6.50 16.44
C GLY A 59 -5.73 -6.26 17.82
N ARG A 60 -4.69 -5.41 17.91
CA ARG A 60 -4.04 -5.03 19.19
C ARG A 60 -4.53 -3.66 19.69
N ASN A 61 -4.58 -3.50 21.01
CA ASN A 61 -5.23 -2.36 21.69
C ASN A 61 -4.41 -1.06 21.77
N SER A 62 -3.42 -0.83 20.91
CA SER A 62 -2.72 0.47 20.84
C SER A 62 -3.26 1.31 19.68
N VAL A 63 -3.19 2.63 19.80
CA VAL A 63 -3.72 3.59 18.79
C VAL A 63 -3.16 3.31 17.40
N ASP A 64 -1.84 3.14 17.28
CA ASP A 64 -1.19 2.84 15.99
C ASP A 64 -1.61 1.48 15.40
N ASN A 65 -1.89 0.51 16.26
CA ASN A 65 -2.30 -0.83 15.84
C ASN A 65 -3.76 -0.87 15.41
N GLN A 66 -4.60 -0.03 16.00
CA GLN A 66 -5.99 0.15 15.56
C GLN A 66 -6.03 0.77 14.16
N LEU A 67 -5.25 1.83 13.90
CA LEU A 67 -5.15 2.43 12.55
C LEU A 67 -4.69 1.42 11.50
N PHE A 68 -3.71 0.57 11.84
CA PHE A 68 -3.27 -0.51 10.96
C PHE A 68 -4.40 -1.53 10.71
N THR A 69 -5.10 -1.95 11.76
CA THR A 69 -6.23 -2.90 11.66
C THR A 69 -7.33 -2.34 10.76
N GLU A 70 -7.76 -1.10 10.98
CA GLU A 70 -8.77 -0.42 10.17
C GLU A 70 -8.35 -0.27 8.71
N SER A 71 -7.06 0.02 8.45
CA SER A 71 -6.53 0.12 7.09
C SER A 71 -6.54 -1.22 6.36
N VAL A 72 -6.18 -2.31 7.06
CA VAL A 72 -6.23 -3.67 6.51
C VAL A 72 -7.68 -4.07 6.24
N ASP A 73 -8.58 -3.84 7.19
CA ASP A 73 -10.01 -4.14 7.08
C ASP A 73 -10.65 -3.39 5.90
N LEU A 74 -10.32 -2.10 5.74
CA LEU A 74 -10.77 -1.30 4.60
C LEU A 74 -10.23 -1.82 3.27
N ALA A 75 -8.94 -2.19 3.20
CA ALA A 75 -8.36 -2.75 1.99
C ALA A 75 -9.04 -4.07 1.59
N GLN A 76 -9.27 -4.96 2.55
CA GLN A 76 -9.95 -6.23 2.34
C GLN A 76 -11.37 -6.03 1.82
N TYR A 77 -12.13 -5.16 2.46
CA TYR A 77 -13.48 -4.82 2.01
C TYR A 77 -13.48 -4.17 0.62
N LYS A 78 -12.56 -3.25 0.35
CA LYS A 78 -12.53 -2.49 -0.91
C LYS A 78 -12.09 -3.33 -2.10
N PHE A 79 -11.12 -4.21 -1.89
CA PHE A 79 -10.50 -5.01 -2.95
C PHE A 79 -11.02 -6.46 -2.99
N ASN A 80 -11.93 -6.84 -2.08
CA ASN A 80 -12.45 -8.20 -1.92
C ASN A 80 -11.32 -9.23 -1.79
N CYS A 81 -10.29 -8.89 -1.01
CA CYS A 81 -9.16 -9.77 -0.71
C CYS A 81 -9.16 -10.16 0.77
N CYS A 82 -8.36 -11.17 1.12
CA CYS A 82 -8.16 -11.59 2.51
C CYS A 82 -6.69 -11.86 2.80
N GLY A 83 -6.19 -11.32 3.92
CA GLY A 83 -4.78 -11.35 4.28
C GLY A 83 -3.88 -10.50 3.38
N ILE A 84 -2.57 -10.75 3.45
CA ILE A 84 -1.56 -10.11 2.59
C ILE A 84 -1.37 -10.93 1.30
N SER A 85 -1.27 -12.24 1.46
CA SER A 85 -1.12 -13.27 0.46
C SER A 85 -2.34 -14.18 0.40
N GLY A 86 -3.05 -14.34 1.52
CA GLY A 86 -4.26 -15.15 1.62
C GLY A 86 -4.81 -15.23 3.04
N ASP A 87 -5.96 -15.89 3.19
CA ASP A 87 -6.64 -16.07 4.48
C ASP A 87 -5.76 -16.78 5.52
N SER A 88 -4.86 -17.67 5.07
CA SER A 88 -3.93 -18.38 5.93
C SER A 88 -2.97 -17.48 6.70
N ASP A 89 -2.74 -16.24 6.26
CA ASP A 89 -1.85 -15.30 6.95
C ASP A 89 -2.34 -15.01 8.38
N TYR A 90 -3.65 -15.08 8.61
CA TYR A 90 -4.24 -14.90 9.94
C TYR A 90 -3.87 -16.02 10.92
N ASN A 91 -3.40 -17.17 10.43
CA ASN A 91 -3.01 -18.30 11.27
C ASN A 91 -1.85 -17.98 12.21
N ALA A 92 -0.91 -17.16 11.76
CA ALA A 92 0.27 -16.77 12.53
C ALA A 92 0.05 -15.49 13.36
N THR A 93 -1.13 -14.87 13.27
CA THR A 93 -1.40 -13.61 13.95
C THR A 93 -1.59 -13.81 15.44
N LYS A 94 -1.01 -12.90 16.23
CA LYS A 94 -1.21 -12.93 17.68
C LYS A 94 -2.66 -12.66 18.06
N TRP A 95 -3.40 -11.89 17.26
CA TRP A 95 -4.84 -11.69 17.42
C TRP A 95 -5.62 -13.02 17.45
N ARG A 96 -5.29 -13.94 16.54
CA ARG A 96 -5.90 -15.28 16.50
C ARG A 96 -5.41 -16.15 17.66
N LEU A 97 -4.11 -16.16 17.91
CA LEU A 97 -3.50 -17.00 18.95
C LEU A 97 -3.93 -16.61 20.37
N ASP A 98 -4.11 -15.31 20.63
CA ASP A 98 -4.52 -14.78 21.93
C ASP A 98 -6.04 -14.89 22.16
N GLY A 99 -6.78 -15.52 21.24
CA GLY A 99 -8.24 -15.69 21.34
C GLY A 99 -9.02 -14.38 21.20
N GLN A 100 -8.38 -13.30 20.76
CA GLN A 100 -9.04 -12.00 20.55
C GLN A 100 -9.84 -11.95 19.24
N GLY A 101 -9.76 -12.99 18.41
CA GLY A 101 -10.46 -13.14 17.13
C GLY A 101 -11.96 -13.37 17.15
N SER A 102 -12.63 -12.86 18.19
CA SER A 102 -14.02 -13.09 18.58
C SER A 102 -14.26 -14.42 19.28
N ASN A 103 -15.30 -14.41 20.12
CA ASN A 103 -15.82 -15.46 20.99
C ASN A 103 -16.26 -16.78 20.29
N GLY A 104 -15.55 -17.26 19.27
CA GLY A 104 -15.84 -18.52 18.61
C GLY A 104 -15.34 -18.56 17.17
N SER A 105 -14.48 -19.54 16.90
CA SER A 105 -14.32 -20.28 15.63
C SER A 105 -13.98 -19.53 14.33
N ARG A 106 -13.87 -18.19 14.29
CA ARG A 106 -13.47 -17.47 13.07
C ARG A 106 -11.96 -17.44 12.90
N ASN A 107 -11.49 -17.92 11.75
CA ASN A 107 -10.07 -17.94 11.40
C ASN A 107 -9.59 -16.64 10.74
N VAL A 108 -10.53 -15.78 10.32
CA VAL A 108 -10.31 -14.53 9.59
C VAL A 108 -11.29 -13.45 10.09
N PRO A 109 -11.02 -12.16 9.86
CA PRO A 109 -11.95 -11.09 10.21
C PRO A 109 -13.20 -11.09 9.32
N LEU A 110 -14.22 -10.34 9.78
CA LEU A 110 -15.49 -10.20 9.08
C LEU A 110 -15.35 -9.58 7.68
N THR A 111 -14.36 -8.73 7.48
CA THR A 111 -14.03 -8.10 6.19
C THR A 111 -13.58 -9.10 5.12
N CYS A 112 -13.12 -10.28 5.53
CA CYS A 112 -12.82 -11.40 4.63
C CYS A 112 -14.05 -12.26 4.28
N CYS A 113 -15.16 -12.12 5.01
CA CYS A 113 -16.32 -12.98 4.82
C CYS A 113 -17.21 -12.47 3.68
N THR A 114 -17.61 -13.37 2.78
CA THR A 114 -18.67 -13.12 1.80
C THR A 114 -19.99 -13.67 2.31
N LEU A 115 -21.09 -12.98 2.00
CA LEU A 115 -22.44 -13.47 2.33
C LEU A 115 -22.79 -14.62 1.37
N ALA A 116 -22.97 -15.83 1.88
CA ALA A 116 -23.41 -16.98 1.09
C ALA A 116 -24.87 -16.87 0.56
N ASN A 117 -25.61 -15.83 0.97
CA ASN A 117 -27.03 -15.64 0.64
C ASN A 117 -27.29 -14.47 -0.32
N LEU A 118 -26.62 -14.47 -1.49
CA LEU A 118 -26.95 -13.58 -2.61
C LEU A 118 -27.23 -14.32 -3.93
N ASP A 119 -27.33 -15.65 -3.93
CA ASP A 119 -27.76 -16.45 -5.09
C ASP A 119 -29.23 -16.94 -5.00
N VAL A 120 -30.07 -16.29 -4.18
CA VAL A 120 -31.52 -16.55 -4.17
C VAL A 120 -32.29 -15.24 -4.10
N ARG A 121 -32.11 -14.35 -5.08
CA ARG A 121 -33.15 -13.40 -5.56
C ARG A 121 -32.95 -13.07 -7.04
N THR A 122 -33.57 -13.92 -7.87
CA THR A 122 -34.46 -13.55 -8.97
C THR A 122 -33.96 -12.57 -10.03
N ILE A 123 -33.56 -13.13 -11.18
CA ILE A 123 -34.09 -12.70 -12.48
C ILE A 123 -35.32 -13.57 -12.77
#